data_AF-A0A933VZS4-F1
#
_entry.id   AF-A0A933VZS4-F1
#
_cell.length_a   1.000
_cell.length_b   1.000
_cell.length_c   1.000
_cell.angle_alpha   90.00
_cell.angle_beta   90.00
_cell.angle_gamma   90.00
#
_symmetry.space_group_name_H-M   'P 1'
#
loop_
_entity.id
_entity.type
_entity.pdbx_description
1 polymer ?
#
loop_
_entity_poly.entity_id
_entity_poly.type
_entity_poly.pdbx_seq_one_letter_code
_entity_poly.pdbx_strand_id
1 'polypeptide(L)'
;MSDISGINLKVRPLYHQTPLPKSKNLKTPEQETQEHIQILSKQLEQTEHELNRQAEMRRDEYSQINQEQDTKFQQTQEEQRSKGNEENRQLQQKQEAELNKIRRDGEREIARTKTYYNNQMTLTNQKGEKDLSEQKRNTAMMSNFEEKKFLNAFVTQKTERERLLKQNNEDLDQKYTTITENSQKQYERIKENSLNQTNEADAKYQEQYENLLKTQNQSIQNLDTKATQMLNNLRQSTAAKLDAYTNRQEDPFYQLIHLNAEIEENNDAFIVKANIPEYERDGLSVAVKGNQLVISGRRRNEEKLELSPEHNISTASYQSFSESLPLTQPVNGKLLTREFEGDKLVIYIPKAGARNNTYNPFKKADLEHVLAQKPDFPKNLPISHSLLKKDEPLT
;
A
#
# COMPACT_ATOMS: atom_id res chain seq x y z
N MET A 1 91.72 114.34 49.69
CA MET A 1 91.57 115.80 49.74
C MET A 1 91.78 116.21 51.20
N SER A 2 93.02 116.55 51.57
CA SER A 2 93.63 117.90 51.54
C SER A 2 93.23 118.70 52.80
N ASP A 3 94.11 118.92 53.77
CA ASP A 3 95.22 119.90 53.86
C ASP A 3 94.79 121.23 54.52
N ILE A 4 95.69 121.79 55.36
CA ILE A 4 95.94 123.22 55.67
C ILE A 4 95.29 123.92 56.91
N SER A 5 96.20 124.32 57.84
CA SER A 5 96.35 125.55 58.70
C SER A 5 95.15 126.20 59.42
N GLY A 6 95.19 126.76 60.65
CA GLY A 6 96.22 127.55 61.34
C GLY A 6 95.98 129.07 61.15
N ILE A 7 95.84 129.88 62.23
CA ILE A 7 96.26 131.30 62.38
C ILE A 7 95.80 131.93 63.73
N ASN A 8 96.65 132.87 64.17
CA ASN A 8 96.84 133.63 65.41
C ASN A 8 96.09 135.00 65.38
N LEU A 9 95.87 135.69 66.52
CA LEU A 9 95.98 137.16 66.66
C LEU A 9 95.67 137.68 68.08
N LYS A 10 96.32 138.81 68.40
CA LYS A 10 96.50 139.49 69.69
C LYS A 10 96.05 140.95 69.52
N VAL A 11 95.93 141.70 70.64
CA VAL A 11 96.20 143.16 70.82
C VAL A 11 95.03 144.02 71.39
N ARG A 12 95.36 144.80 72.44
CA ARG A 12 94.63 145.91 73.14
C ARG A 12 94.78 147.27 72.40
N PRO A 13 94.01 148.34 72.72
CA PRO A 13 94.47 149.48 73.58
C PRO A 13 93.29 150.20 74.33
N LEU A 14 93.31 151.39 74.96
CA LEU A 14 94.12 152.13 75.98
C LEU A 14 93.40 153.52 76.15
N TYR A 15 93.25 154.08 77.38
CA TYR A 15 93.19 155.54 77.80
C TYR A 15 92.09 156.04 78.79
N HIS A 16 92.53 157.05 79.58
CA HIS A 16 92.08 157.78 80.81
C HIS A 16 90.73 158.56 80.76
N GLN A 17 90.10 159.09 81.85
CA GLN A 17 90.49 160.22 82.76
C GLN A 17 89.49 160.43 83.96
N THR A 18 89.93 161.11 85.04
CA THR A 18 89.32 161.47 86.37
C THR A 18 88.54 162.83 86.39
N PRO A 19 87.72 163.25 87.42
CA PRO A 19 88.16 163.89 88.71
C PRO A 19 87.24 163.79 89.99
N LEU A 20 87.75 164.28 91.14
CA LEU A 20 87.29 164.39 92.57
C LEU A 20 86.10 165.36 92.88
N PRO A 21 85.33 165.30 94.03
CA PRO A 21 85.73 165.94 95.32
C PRO A 21 85.09 165.49 96.69
N LYS A 22 85.84 165.75 97.79
CA LYS A 22 85.53 166.17 99.19
C LYS A 22 84.37 165.55 100.03
N SER A 23 84.71 165.02 101.22
CA SER A 23 83.80 164.79 102.37
C SER A 23 84.00 165.83 103.49
N LYS A 24 82.88 166.26 104.11
CA LYS A 24 82.79 167.02 105.36
C LYS A 24 81.74 166.35 106.26
N ASN A 25 82.19 165.96 107.45
CA ASN A 25 81.50 165.77 108.75
C ASN A 25 80.18 164.97 108.88
N LEU A 26 80.37 163.75 109.43
CA LEU A 26 79.76 163.16 110.65
C LEU A 26 78.24 163.29 110.86
N LYS A 27 77.51 162.19 110.59
CA LYS A 27 76.25 161.79 111.27
C LYS A 27 76.21 160.25 111.42
N THR A 28 75.40 159.79 112.36
CA THR A 28 75.41 158.49 113.09
C THR A 28 75.02 157.21 112.29
N PRO A 29 75.43 155.99 112.73
CA PRO A 29 75.68 154.79 111.88
C PRO A 29 74.49 153.93 111.40
N GLU A 30 73.23 154.36 111.55
CA GLU A 30 72.07 153.46 111.40
C GLU A 30 71.26 153.64 110.10
N GLN A 31 71.57 154.66 109.28
CA GLN A 31 70.82 154.97 108.05
C GLN A 31 71.55 154.62 106.73
N GLU A 32 72.86 154.37 106.73
CA GLU A 32 73.65 154.07 105.51
C GLU A 32 73.50 152.62 104.99
N THR A 33 73.00 151.70 105.81
CA THR A 33 72.81 150.28 105.41
C THR A 33 71.60 150.06 104.51
N GLN A 34 70.57 150.91 104.55
CA GLN A 34 69.34 150.70 103.78
C GLN A 34 69.44 151.17 102.32
N GLU A 35 70.18 152.23 102.01
CA GLU A 35 70.34 152.70 100.61
C GLU A 35 71.29 151.79 99.79
N HIS A 36 72.31 151.21 100.43
CA HIS A 36 73.26 150.32 99.76
C HIS A 36 72.62 148.98 99.34
N ILE A 37 71.56 148.54 100.03
CA ILE A 37 70.78 147.33 99.68
C ILE A 37 69.94 147.56 98.41
N GLN A 38 69.38 148.76 98.20
CA GLN A 38 68.54 149.04 97.02
C GLN A 38 69.35 149.16 95.72
N ILE A 39 70.59 149.63 95.77
CA ILE A 39 71.45 149.71 94.57
C ILE A 39 71.88 148.30 94.12
N LEU A 40 72.20 147.41 95.08
CA LEU A 40 72.60 146.03 94.80
C LEU A 40 71.46 145.18 94.22
N SER A 41 70.21 145.35 94.69
CA SER A 41 69.07 144.60 94.15
C SER A 41 68.81 144.93 92.67
N LYS A 42 69.01 146.18 92.26
CA LYS A 42 68.80 146.62 90.87
C LYS A 42 69.87 146.11 89.91
N GLN A 43 71.10 145.94 90.38
CA GLN A 43 72.19 145.33 89.59
C GLN A 43 71.97 143.82 89.40
N LEU A 44 71.39 143.14 90.39
CA LEU A 44 71.06 141.72 90.32
C LEU A 44 69.97 141.43 89.29
N GLU A 45 68.93 142.26 89.24
CA GLU A 45 67.82 142.10 88.28
C GLU A 45 68.26 142.32 86.82
N GLN A 46 69.17 143.27 86.57
CA GLN A 46 69.75 143.48 85.23
C GLN A 46 70.64 142.31 84.78
N THR A 47 71.40 141.72 85.70
CA THR A 47 72.26 140.57 85.38
C THR A 47 71.45 139.30 85.16
N GLU A 48 70.35 139.09 85.89
CA GLU A 48 69.41 137.99 85.64
C GLU A 48 68.80 138.07 84.23
N HIS A 49 68.43 139.28 83.80
CA HIS A 49 67.82 139.48 82.49
C HIS A 49 68.78 139.22 81.33
N GLU A 50 70.06 139.60 81.46
CA GLU A 50 71.11 139.28 80.48
C GLU A 50 71.42 137.78 80.43
N LEU A 51 71.46 137.11 81.59
CA LEU A 51 71.68 135.67 81.67
C LEU A 51 70.57 134.88 81.00
N ASN A 52 69.30 135.26 81.20
CA ASN A 52 68.17 134.61 80.54
C ASN A 52 68.21 134.81 79.01
N ARG A 53 68.61 136.00 78.53
CA ARG A 53 68.77 136.23 77.08
C ARG A 53 69.86 135.36 76.47
N GLN A 54 70.97 135.17 77.18
CA GLN A 54 72.02 134.25 76.73
C GLN A 54 71.61 132.78 76.79
N ALA A 55 70.75 132.40 77.75
CA ALA A 55 70.22 131.05 77.84
C ALA A 55 69.25 130.72 76.69
N GLU A 56 68.40 131.67 76.27
CA GLU A 56 67.52 131.49 75.09
C GLU A 56 68.30 131.35 73.79
N MET A 57 69.30 132.22 73.54
CA MET A 57 70.12 132.10 72.32
C MET A 57 70.84 130.75 72.23
N ARG A 58 71.36 130.23 73.35
CA ARG A 58 71.96 128.88 73.37
C ARG A 58 70.94 127.77 73.14
N ARG A 59 69.68 127.95 73.54
CA ARG A 59 68.63 126.95 73.35
C ARG A 59 68.21 126.85 71.88
N ASP A 60 68.11 127.98 71.19
CA ASP A 60 67.80 128.03 69.76
C ASP A 60 68.95 127.46 68.92
N GLU A 61 70.20 127.77 69.28
CA GLU A 61 71.38 127.20 68.62
C GLU A 61 71.43 125.67 68.77
N TYR A 62 71.13 125.15 69.96
CA TYR A 62 71.00 123.70 70.18
C TYR A 62 69.84 123.07 69.40
N SER A 63 68.72 123.78 69.23
CA SER A 63 67.57 123.29 68.46
C SER A 63 67.90 123.16 66.98
N GLN A 64 68.63 124.13 66.41
CA GLN A 64 69.05 124.10 65.01
C GLN A 64 70.02 122.95 64.74
N ILE A 65 71.00 122.75 65.63
CA ILE A 65 71.97 121.65 65.50
C ILE A 65 71.27 120.29 65.52
N ASN A 66 70.30 120.08 66.42
CA ASN A 66 69.55 118.82 66.45
C ASN A 66 68.74 118.61 65.17
N GLN A 67 68.12 119.66 64.62
CA GLN A 67 67.34 119.57 63.39
C GLN A 67 68.21 119.24 62.16
N GLU A 68 69.43 119.78 62.09
CA GLU A 68 70.41 119.40 61.06
C GLU A 68 70.89 117.96 61.20
N GLN A 69 71.10 117.47 62.44
CA GLN A 69 71.47 116.07 62.65
C GLN A 69 70.35 115.11 62.24
N ASP A 70 69.09 115.44 62.57
CA ASP A 70 67.93 114.63 62.19
C ASP A 70 67.75 114.57 60.66
N THR A 71 67.96 115.68 59.95
CA THR A 71 67.85 115.71 58.48
C THR A 71 68.96 114.89 57.82
N LYS A 72 70.21 114.99 58.29
CA LYS A 72 71.31 114.12 57.80
C LYS A 72 71.05 112.64 58.09
N PHE A 73 70.50 112.33 59.26
CA PHE A 73 70.14 110.96 59.60
C PHE A 73 69.01 110.42 58.73
N GLN A 74 68.00 111.24 58.42
CA GLN A 74 66.91 110.87 57.50
C GLN A 74 67.43 110.64 56.07
N GLN A 75 68.28 111.53 55.56
CA GLN A 75 68.88 111.40 54.22
C GLN A 75 69.73 110.13 54.10
N THR A 76 70.56 109.82 55.11
CA THR A 76 71.37 108.59 55.10
C THR A 76 70.51 107.33 55.19
N GLN A 77 69.43 107.35 55.98
CA GLN A 77 68.44 106.26 55.95
C GLN A 77 67.76 106.11 54.59
N GLU A 78 67.40 107.21 53.94
CA GLU A 78 66.72 107.19 52.65
C GLU A 78 67.65 106.70 51.53
N GLU A 79 68.93 107.05 51.58
CA GLU A 79 69.96 106.53 50.68
C GLU A 79 70.21 105.02 50.90
N GLN A 80 70.19 104.55 52.15
CA GLN A 80 70.26 103.11 52.43
C GLN A 80 69.02 102.37 51.92
N ARG A 81 67.83 102.96 52.07
CA ARG A 81 66.58 102.41 51.53
C ARG A 81 66.59 102.38 50.01
N SER A 82 67.09 103.43 49.35
CA SER A 82 67.15 103.48 47.89
C SER A 82 68.13 102.44 47.34
N LYS A 83 69.32 102.30 47.94
CA LYS A 83 70.29 101.23 47.61
C LYS A 83 69.70 99.85 47.82
N GLY A 84 69.07 99.59 48.97
CA GLY A 84 68.41 98.32 49.24
C GLY A 84 67.25 98.00 48.28
N ASN A 85 66.48 99.02 47.87
CA ASN A 85 65.43 98.87 46.87
C ASN A 85 65.99 98.60 45.46
N GLU A 86 67.10 99.22 45.10
CA GLU A 86 67.77 98.99 43.82
C GLU A 86 68.36 97.58 43.75
N GLU A 87 69.02 97.12 44.81
CA GLU A 87 69.52 95.74 44.93
C GLU A 87 68.37 94.73 44.86
N ASN A 88 67.25 94.98 45.55
CA ASN A 88 66.06 94.14 45.45
C ASN A 88 65.47 94.11 44.04
N ARG A 89 65.44 95.24 43.33
CA ARG A 89 64.97 95.30 41.93
C ARG A 89 65.90 94.51 41.01
N GLN A 90 67.21 94.63 41.16
CA GLN A 90 68.18 93.86 40.37
C GLN A 90 68.07 92.36 40.67
N LEU A 91 67.89 91.99 41.94
CA LEU A 91 67.67 90.60 42.34
C LEU A 91 66.39 90.04 41.72
N GLN A 92 65.28 90.79 41.76
CA GLN A 92 64.02 90.42 41.11
C GLN A 92 64.19 90.25 39.59
N GLN A 93 64.90 91.17 38.92
CA GLN A 93 65.18 91.07 37.48
C GLN A 93 66.03 89.85 37.14
N LYS A 94 67.05 89.54 37.96
CA LYS A 94 67.87 88.33 37.78
C LYS A 94 67.04 87.07 37.99
N GLN A 95 66.22 87.01 39.04
CA GLN A 95 65.32 85.89 39.30
C GLN A 95 64.32 85.70 38.14
N GLU A 96 63.73 86.79 37.63
CA GLU A 96 62.81 86.73 36.49
C GLU A 96 63.52 86.28 35.21
N ALA A 97 64.76 86.75 34.97
CA ALA A 97 65.56 86.31 33.84
C ALA A 97 65.92 84.81 33.93
N GLU A 98 66.27 84.31 35.11
CA GLU A 98 66.53 82.89 35.35
C GLU A 98 65.26 82.03 35.21
N LEU A 99 64.13 82.47 35.76
CA LEU A 99 62.84 81.80 35.59
C LEU A 99 62.45 81.74 34.11
N ASN A 100 62.65 82.82 33.36
CA ASN A 100 62.39 82.86 31.93
C ASN A 100 63.34 81.93 31.15
N LYS A 101 64.60 81.81 31.57
CA LYS A 101 65.56 80.87 30.98
C LYS A 101 65.13 79.42 31.25
N ILE A 102 64.83 79.08 32.50
CA ILE A 102 64.34 77.75 32.90
C ILE A 102 63.06 77.39 32.14
N ARG A 103 62.13 78.35 32.00
CA ARG A 103 60.90 78.15 31.24
C ARG A 103 61.17 77.88 29.76
N ARG A 104 62.04 78.67 29.11
CA ARG A 104 62.42 78.45 27.70
C ARG A 104 63.12 77.12 27.48
N ASP A 105 64.03 76.75 28.38
CA ASP A 105 64.75 75.47 28.28
C ASP A 105 63.80 74.29 28.54
N GLY A 106 62.88 74.43 29.50
CA GLY A 106 61.81 73.47 29.74
C GLY A 106 60.86 73.32 28.54
N GLU A 107 60.43 74.43 27.92
CA GLU A 107 59.60 74.41 26.71
C GLU A 107 60.32 73.74 25.53
N ARG A 108 61.63 73.96 25.36
CA ARG A 108 62.45 73.30 24.34
C ARG A 108 62.58 71.80 24.57
N GLU A 109 62.82 71.37 25.80
CA GLU A 109 62.89 69.94 26.12
C GLU A 109 61.54 69.26 25.93
N ILE A 110 60.44 69.88 26.39
CA ILE A 110 59.07 69.37 26.12
C ILE A 110 58.83 69.27 24.61
N ALA A 111 59.24 70.25 23.83
CA ALA A 111 59.10 70.21 22.37
C ALA A 111 59.91 69.08 21.73
N ARG A 112 61.16 68.86 22.16
CA ARG A 112 62.02 67.76 21.68
C ARG A 112 61.46 66.39 22.05
N THR A 113 61.00 66.24 23.28
CA THR A 113 60.37 65.00 23.74
C THR A 113 59.09 64.73 22.96
N LYS A 114 58.26 65.75 22.73
CA LYS A 114 57.04 65.64 21.92
C LYS A 114 57.33 65.24 20.48
N THR A 115 58.32 65.85 19.83
CA THR A 115 58.70 65.49 18.46
C THR A 115 59.28 64.08 18.39
N TYR A 116 60.10 63.68 19.37
CA TYR A 116 60.62 62.32 19.47
C TYR A 116 59.49 61.28 19.55
N TYR A 117 58.55 61.44 20.48
CA TYR A 117 57.43 60.51 20.63
C TYR A 117 56.50 60.51 19.42
N ASN A 118 56.24 61.66 18.81
CA ASN A 118 55.43 61.73 17.58
C ASN A 118 56.10 60.98 16.42
N ASN A 119 57.42 61.12 16.27
CA ASN A 119 58.18 60.42 15.24
C ASN A 119 58.19 58.90 15.49
N GLN A 120 58.42 58.48 16.75
CA GLN A 120 58.34 57.07 17.14
C GLN A 120 56.94 56.50 16.86
N MET A 121 55.88 57.20 17.25
CA MET A 121 54.50 56.78 16.99
C MET A 121 54.22 56.65 15.49
N THR A 122 54.71 57.58 14.68
CA THR A 122 54.55 57.52 13.21
C THR A 122 55.28 56.33 12.62
N LEU A 123 56.52 56.06 13.05
CA LEU A 123 57.29 54.90 12.60
C LEU A 123 56.64 53.58 13.02
N THR A 124 56.17 53.49 14.27
CA THR A 124 55.44 52.32 14.76
C THR A 124 54.15 52.10 13.99
N ASN A 125 53.38 53.16 13.70
CA ASN A 125 52.16 53.05 12.90
C ASN A 125 52.46 52.60 11.46
N GLN A 126 53.46 53.20 10.80
CA GLN A 126 53.87 52.79 9.45
C GLN A 126 54.35 51.34 9.41
N LYS A 127 55.10 50.90 10.43
CA LYS A 127 55.52 49.50 10.54
C LYS A 127 54.31 48.58 10.74
N GLY A 128 53.41 48.94 11.66
CA GLY A 128 52.18 48.18 11.91
C GLY A 128 51.28 48.08 10.68
N GLU A 129 51.14 49.16 9.90
CA GLU A 129 50.39 49.16 8.64
C GLU A 129 51.02 48.25 7.59
N LYS A 130 52.36 48.25 7.47
CA LYS A 130 53.08 47.34 6.58
C LYS A 130 52.90 45.88 6.99
N ASP A 131 53.13 45.57 8.26
CA ASP A 131 52.98 44.23 8.82
C ASP A 131 51.53 43.73 8.64
N LEU A 132 50.53 44.58 8.90
CA LEU A 132 49.12 44.26 8.68
C LEU A 132 48.81 44.05 7.19
N SER A 133 49.36 44.87 6.29
CA SER A 133 49.17 44.70 4.85
C SER A 133 49.82 43.41 4.34
N GLU A 134 51.00 43.04 4.85
CA GLU A 134 51.68 41.80 4.51
C GLU A 134 50.90 40.58 5.03
N GLN A 135 50.44 40.63 6.28
CA GLN A 135 49.59 39.59 6.84
C GLN A 135 48.31 39.42 6.02
N LYS A 136 47.63 40.51 5.65
CA LYS A 136 46.43 40.46 4.78
C LYS A 136 46.74 39.81 3.42
N ARG A 137 47.88 40.15 2.80
CA ARG A 137 48.30 39.54 1.53
C ARG A 137 48.58 38.05 1.69
N ASN A 138 49.29 37.65 2.73
CA ASN A 138 49.61 36.25 3.00
C ASN A 138 48.34 35.44 3.29
N THR A 139 47.44 35.95 4.12
CA THR A 139 46.14 35.31 4.38
C THR A 139 45.30 35.20 3.11
N ALA A 140 45.27 36.22 2.26
CA ALA A 140 44.56 36.17 0.98
C ALA A 140 45.17 35.13 0.01
N MET A 141 46.51 35.05 -0.06
CA MET A 141 47.19 34.04 -0.87
C MET A 141 46.90 32.62 -0.38
N MET A 142 46.95 32.39 0.94
CA MET A 142 46.61 31.10 1.54
C MET A 142 45.15 30.73 1.29
N SER A 143 44.22 31.66 1.49
CA SER A 143 42.80 31.46 1.20
C SER A 143 42.56 31.07 -0.26
N ASN A 144 43.17 31.79 -1.21
CA ASN A 144 43.06 31.47 -2.63
C ASN A 144 43.69 30.12 -2.99
N PHE A 145 44.78 29.75 -2.32
CA PHE A 145 45.42 28.45 -2.51
C PHE A 145 44.53 27.30 -2.02
N GLU A 146 43.94 27.46 -0.83
CA GLU A 146 42.99 26.49 -0.26
C GLU A 146 41.74 26.36 -1.11
N GLU A 147 41.21 27.48 -1.61
CA GLU A 147 40.06 27.49 -2.53
C GLU A 147 40.37 26.71 -3.81
N LYS A 148 41.52 26.97 -4.44
CA LYS A 148 41.96 26.21 -5.64
C LYS A 148 42.15 24.73 -5.35
N LYS A 149 42.74 24.39 -4.20
CA LYS A 149 42.93 23.00 -3.77
C LYS A 149 41.58 22.29 -3.61
N PHE A 150 40.63 22.94 -2.95
CA PHE A 150 39.28 22.42 -2.78
C PHE A 150 38.56 22.26 -4.12
N LEU A 151 38.64 23.26 -5.00
CA LEU A 151 38.00 23.20 -6.31
C LEU A 151 38.55 22.06 -7.18
N ASN A 152 39.87 21.86 -7.17
CA ASN A 152 40.50 20.75 -7.87
C ASN A 152 40.05 19.39 -7.30
N ALA A 153 40.05 19.23 -5.98
CA ALA A 153 39.58 18.00 -5.34
C ALA A 153 38.11 17.71 -5.65
N PHE A 154 37.26 18.75 -5.65
CA PHE A 154 35.85 18.65 -6.02
C PHE A 154 35.67 18.22 -7.48
N VAL A 155 36.43 18.80 -8.41
CA VAL A 155 36.39 18.42 -9.83
C VAL A 155 36.83 16.97 -10.01
N THR A 156 37.93 16.54 -9.37
CA THR A 156 38.39 15.13 -9.43
C THR A 156 37.34 14.17 -8.88
N GLN A 157 36.74 14.49 -7.73
CA GLN A 157 35.69 13.64 -7.15
C GLN A 157 34.46 13.57 -8.06
N LYS A 158 34.08 14.69 -8.67
CA LYS A 158 32.95 14.75 -9.61
C LYS A 158 33.22 13.88 -10.84
N THR A 159 34.39 13.98 -11.45
CA THR A 159 34.73 13.20 -12.66
C THR A 159 34.84 11.70 -12.36
N GLU A 160 35.39 11.32 -11.20
CA GLU A 160 35.42 9.92 -10.75
C GLU A 160 34.00 9.36 -10.57
N ARG A 161 33.12 10.13 -9.92
CA ARG A 161 31.72 9.74 -9.74
C ARG A 161 30.98 9.62 -11.07
N GLU A 162 31.20 10.54 -12.00
CA GLU A 162 30.63 10.47 -13.35
C GLU A 162 31.12 9.22 -14.10
N ARG A 163 32.42 8.87 -13.97
CA ARG A 163 32.97 7.64 -14.54
C ARG A 163 32.32 6.39 -13.95
N LEU A 164 32.16 6.33 -12.63
CA LEU A 164 31.51 5.20 -11.95
C LEU A 164 30.04 5.07 -12.34
N LEU A 165 29.32 6.19 -12.44
CA LEU A 165 27.93 6.18 -12.91
C LEU A 165 27.82 5.66 -14.34
N LYS A 166 28.74 6.08 -15.22
CA LYS A 166 28.78 5.60 -16.61
C LYS A 166 29.04 4.09 -16.68
N GLN A 167 30.03 3.59 -15.94
CA GLN A 167 30.31 2.15 -15.86
C GLN A 167 29.13 1.35 -15.33
N ASN A 168 28.49 1.83 -14.26
CA ASN A 168 27.32 1.16 -13.69
C ASN A 168 26.13 1.15 -14.66
N ASN A 169 25.93 2.23 -15.43
CA ASN A 169 24.89 2.27 -16.46
C ASN A 169 25.20 1.30 -17.60
N GLU A 170 26.45 1.24 -18.07
CA GLU A 170 26.88 0.26 -19.09
C GLU A 170 26.68 -1.19 -18.62
N ASP A 171 27.01 -1.49 -17.35
CA ASP A 171 26.79 -2.81 -16.75
C ASP A 171 25.29 -3.14 -16.63
N LEU A 172 24.45 -2.16 -16.27
CA LEU A 172 23.00 -2.32 -16.22
C LEU A 172 22.43 -2.58 -17.60
N ASP A 173 22.86 -1.84 -18.62
CA ASP A 173 22.42 -2.02 -20.01
C ASP A 173 22.78 -3.43 -20.50
N GLN A 174 23.99 -3.92 -20.23
CA GLN A 174 24.38 -5.30 -20.56
C GLN A 174 23.53 -6.35 -19.83
N LYS A 175 23.17 -6.12 -18.57
CA LYS A 175 22.26 -7.00 -17.84
C LYS A 175 20.85 -6.98 -18.46
N TYR A 176 20.37 -5.83 -18.88
CA TYR A 176 19.06 -5.74 -19.54
C TYR A 176 19.04 -6.42 -20.91
N THR A 177 20.09 -6.27 -21.72
CA THR A 177 20.16 -6.97 -23.02
C THR A 177 20.21 -8.48 -22.83
N THR A 178 21.05 -8.98 -21.93
CA THR A 178 21.15 -10.42 -21.65
C THR A 178 19.84 -11.01 -21.09
N ILE A 179 19.15 -10.30 -20.19
CA ILE A 179 17.82 -10.71 -19.70
C ILE A 179 16.83 -10.75 -20.87
N THR A 180 16.81 -9.72 -21.72
CA THR A 180 15.89 -9.64 -22.86
C THR A 180 16.12 -10.77 -23.86
N GLU A 181 17.37 -11.03 -24.23
CA GLU A 181 17.74 -12.15 -25.11
C GLU A 181 17.35 -13.51 -24.52
N ASN A 182 17.57 -13.70 -23.22
CA ASN A 182 17.19 -14.94 -22.53
C ASN A 182 15.67 -15.10 -22.50
N SER A 183 14.92 -14.06 -22.17
CA SER A 183 13.46 -14.07 -22.19
C SER A 183 12.91 -14.36 -23.59
N GLN A 184 13.51 -13.77 -24.64
CA GLN A 184 13.14 -14.06 -26.02
C GLN A 184 13.40 -15.53 -26.40
N LYS A 185 14.57 -16.07 -26.07
CA LYS A 185 14.90 -17.48 -26.29
C LYS A 185 13.95 -18.43 -25.56
N GLN A 186 13.54 -18.10 -24.33
CA GLN A 186 12.56 -18.89 -23.58
C GLN A 186 11.18 -18.84 -24.24
N TYR A 187 10.76 -17.66 -24.69
CA TYR A 187 9.50 -17.51 -25.40
C TYR A 187 9.47 -18.33 -26.69
N GLU A 188 10.54 -18.30 -27.48
CA GLU A 188 10.68 -19.10 -28.70
C GLU A 188 10.62 -20.61 -28.41
N ARG A 189 11.31 -21.08 -27.36
CA ARG A 189 11.24 -22.49 -26.92
C ARG A 189 9.84 -22.91 -26.49
N ILE A 190 9.13 -22.07 -25.73
CA ILE A 190 7.76 -22.35 -25.30
C ILE A 190 6.83 -22.40 -26.52
N LYS A 191 6.99 -21.46 -27.46
CA LYS A 191 6.21 -21.42 -28.70
C LYS A 191 6.44 -22.68 -29.54
N GLU A 192 7.69 -23.10 -29.72
CA GLU A 192 8.03 -24.32 -30.46
C GLU A 192 7.50 -25.57 -29.77
N ASN A 193 7.68 -25.70 -28.45
CA ASN A 193 7.15 -26.82 -27.67
C ASN A 193 5.62 -26.88 -27.74
N SER A 194 4.93 -25.74 -27.64
CA SER A 194 3.48 -25.66 -27.77
C SER A 194 3.03 -26.10 -29.16
N LEU A 195 3.74 -25.68 -30.22
CA LEU A 195 3.42 -26.09 -31.60
C LEU A 195 3.64 -27.59 -31.81
N ASN A 196 4.71 -28.15 -31.25
CA ASN A 196 4.97 -29.57 -31.32
C ASN A 196 3.90 -30.38 -30.56
N GLN A 197 3.48 -29.91 -29.38
CA GLN A 197 2.39 -30.52 -28.63
C GLN A 197 1.06 -30.48 -29.37
N THR A 198 0.72 -29.36 -30.03
CA THR A 198 -0.50 -29.29 -30.84
C THR A 198 -0.43 -30.24 -32.02
N ASN A 199 0.71 -30.31 -32.73
CA ASN A 199 0.89 -31.23 -33.85
C ASN A 199 0.80 -32.70 -33.41
N GLU A 200 1.40 -33.06 -32.27
CA GLU A 200 1.29 -34.39 -31.69
C GLU A 200 -0.14 -34.74 -31.27
N ALA A 201 -0.86 -33.79 -30.68
CA ALA A 201 -2.25 -33.96 -30.30
C ALA A 201 -3.15 -34.17 -31.53
N ASP A 202 -2.93 -33.37 -32.59
CA ASP A 202 -3.66 -33.48 -33.85
C ASP A 202 -3.39 -34.83 -34.53
N ALA A 203 -2.14 -35.29 -34.55
CA ALA A 203 -1.79 -36.60 -35.10
C ALA A 203 -2.46 -37.75 -34.31
N LYS A 204 -2.45 -37.70 -32.98
CA LYS A 204 -3.14 -38.68 -32.12
C LYS A 204 -4.65 -38.67 -32.34
N TYR A 205 -5.23 -37.48 -32.48
CA TYR A 205 -6.67 -37.33 -32.75
C TYR A 205 -7.04 -37.97 -34.09
N GLN A 206 -6.24 -37.72 -35.14
CA GLN A 206 -6.44 -38.34 -36.46
C GLN A 206 -6.36 -39.87 -36.38
N GLU A 207 -5.35 -40.42 -35.70
CA GLU A 207 -5.20 -41.87 -35.52
C GLU A 207 -6.41 -42.48 -34.78
N GLN A 208 -6.86 -41.85 -33.69
CA GLN A 208 -8.04 -42.30 -32.94
C GLN A 208 -9.32 -42.24 -33.79
N TYR A 209 -9.46 -41.19 -34.59
CA TYR A 209 -10.59 -41.02 -35.49
C TYR A 209 -10.62 -42.11 -36.59
N GLU A 210 -9.48 -42.40 -37.22
CA GLU A 210 -9.37 -43.48 -38.20
C GLU A 210 -9.67 -44.86 -37.59
N ASN A 211 -9.15 -45.13 -36.39
CA ASN A 211 -9.44 -46.36 -35.66
C ASN A 211 -10.93 -46.50 -35.33
N LEU A 212 -11.57 -45.42 -34.89
CA LEU A 212 -13.01 -45.39 -34.63
C LEU A 212 -13.81 -45.71 -35.89
N LEU A 213 -13.49 -45.07 -37.02
CA LEU A 213 -14.13 -45.36 -38.31
C LEU A 213 -13.96 -46.82 -38.71
N LYS A 214 -12.76 -47.39 -38.52
CA LYS A 214 -12.50 -48.81 -38.79
C LYS A 214 -13.36 -49.72 -37.92
N THR A 215 -13.45 -49.46 -36.61
CA THR A 215 -14.29 -50.24 -35.68
C THR A 215 -15.77 -50.11 -36.00
N GLN A 216 -16.24 -48.91 -36.37
CA GLN A 216 -17.63 -48.70 -36.80
C GLN A 216 -17.93 -49.48 -38.09
N ASN A 217 -17.04 -49.42 -39.08
CA ASN A 217 -17.20 -50.16 -40.33
C ASN A 217 -17.24 -51.68 -40.09
N GLN A 218 -16.36 -52.21 -39.23
CA GLN A 218 -16.40 -53.62 -38.82
C GLN A 218 -17.72 -53.98 -38.14
N SER A 219 -18.24 -53.11 -37.27
CA SER A 219 -19.52 -53.32 -36.61
C SER A 219 -20.68 -53.34 -37.61
N ILE A 220 -20.67 -52.44 -38.60
CA ILE A 220 -21.66 -52.42 -39.69
C ILE A 220 -21.59 -53.71 -40.51
N GLN A 221 -20.40 -54.19 -40.86
CA GLN A 221 -20.23 -55.46 -41.57
C GLN A 221 -20.74 -56.65 -40.76
N ASN A 222 -20.49 -56.67 -39.44
CA ASN A 222 -21.00 -57.71 -38.55
C ASN A 222 -22.54 -57.67 -38.43
N LEU A 223 -23.13 -56.48 -38.43
CA LEU A 223 -24.59 -56.32 -38.44
C LEU A 223 -25.19 -56.77 -39.77
N ASP A 224 -24.58 -56.42 -40.89
CA ASP A 224 -25.03 -56.81 -42.22
C ASP A 224 -24.98 -58.33 -42.44
N THR A 225 -23.87 -58.97 -42.04
CA THR A 225 -23.75 -60.43 -42.07
C THR A 225 -24.79 -61.12 -41.19
N LYS A 226 -25.02 -60.62 -39.97
CA LYS A 226 -26.05 -61.15 -39.06
C LYS A 226 -27.46 -60.96 -39.62
N ALA A 227 -27.76 -59.80 -40.20
CA ALA A 227 -29.05 -59.51 -40.84
C ALA A 227 -29.28 -60.46 -42.03
N THR A 228 -28.26 -60.67 -42.85
CA THR A 228 -28.30 -61.61 -43.99
C THR A 228 -28.54 -63.05 -43.54
N GLN A 229 -27.86 -63.51 -42.47
CA GLN A 229 -28.10 -64.82 -41.89
C GLN A 229 -29.53 -64.98 -41.37
N MET A 230 -30.05 -63.98 -40.64
CA MET A 230 -31.43 -63.98 -40.17
C MET A 230 -32.43 -64.03 -41.32
N LEU A 231 -32.19 -63.27 -42.38
CA LEU A 231 -33.05 -63.23 -43.56
C LEU A 231 -33.05 -64.58 -44.30
N ASN A 232 -31.89 -65.24 -44.42
CA ASN A 232 -31.79 -66.58 -45.00
C ASN A 232 -32.49 -67.64 -44.13
N ASN A 233 -32.30 -67.60 -42.81
CA ASN A 233 -33.00 -68.49 -41.88
C ASN A 233 -34.52 -68.28 -41.93
N LEU A 234 -34.97 -67.02 -42.01
CA LEU A 234 -36.38 -66.69 -42.16
C LEU A 234 -36.91 -67.29 -43.47
N ARG A 235 -36.24 -67.04 -44.61
CA ARG A 235 -36.60 -67.60 -45.93
C ARG A 235 -36.71 -69.13 -45.88
N GLN A 236 -35.71 -69.81 -45.31
CA GLN A 236 -35.71 -71.27 -45.20
C GLN A 236 -36.85 -71.77 -44.32
N SER A 237 -37.08 -71.14 -43.17
CA SER A 237 -38.17 -71.51 -42.26
C SER A 237 -39.55 -71.26 -42.87
N THR A 238 -39.71 -70.19 -43.65
CA THR A 238 -40.96 -69.89 -44.35
C THR A 238 -41.19 -70.85 -45.51
N ALA A 239 -40.16 -71.20 -46.28
CA ALA A 239 -40.24 -72.21 -47.33
C ALA A 239 -40.67 -73.56 -46.74
N ALA A 240 -39.99 -74.03 -45.68
CA ALA A 240 -40.35 -75.29 -45.02
C ALA A 240 -41.78 -75.30 -44.46
N LYS A 241 -42.27 -74.16 -43.93
CA LYS A 241 -43.66 -74.05 -43.49
C LYS A 241 -44.63 -74.09 -44.67
N LEU A 242 -44.34 -73.40 -45.76
CA LEU A 242 -45.16 -73.42 -46.97
C LEU A 242 -45.23 -74.84 -47.55
N ASP A 243 -44.10 -75.55 -47.63
CA ASP A 243 -44.03 -76.94 -48.08
C ASP A 243 -44.87 -77.88 -47.17
N ALA A 244 -44.84 -77.65 -45.86
CA ALA A 244 -45.68 -78.40 -44.93
C ALA A 244 -47.19 -78.11 -45.12
N TYR A 245 -47.57 -76.86 -45.47
CA TYR A 245 -48.95 -76.52 -45.77
C TYR A 245 -49.44 -77.11 -47.09
N THR A 246 -48.62 -77.08 -48.15
CA THR A 246 -48.97 -77.70 -49.43
C THR A 246 -49.21 -79.20 -49.28
N ASN A 247 -48.36 -79.90 -48.52
CA ASN A 247 -48.55 -81.33 -48.26
C ASN A 247 -49.79 -81.63 -47.41
N ARG A 248 -50.19 -80.73 -46.50
CA ARG A 248 -51.41 -80.89 -45.69
C ARG A 248 -52.70 -80.70 -46.50
N GLN A 249 -52.66 -79.94 -47.60
CA GLN A 249 -53.84 -79.71 -48.44
C GLN A 249 -54.28 -80.99 -49.17
N GLU A 250 -53.37 -81.94 -49.40
CA GLU A 250 -53.66 -83.21 -50.08
C GLU A 250 -54.18 -84.31 -49.14
N ASP A 251 -54.12 -84.12 -47.81
CA ASP A 251 -54.55 -85.13 -46.83
C ASP A 251 -56.10 -85.18 -46.72
N PRO A 252 -56.74 -86.35 -46.96
CA PRO A 252 -58.19 -86.55 -46.84
C PRO A 252 -58.76 -86.13 -45.48
N PHE A 253 -57.96 -86.13 -44.41
CA PHE A 253 -58.37 -85.67 -43.09
C PHE A 253 -58.65 -84.15 -43.03
N TYR A 254 -58.12 -83.34 -43.94
CA TYR A 254 -58.41 -81.90 -43.97
C TYR A 254 -59.44 -81.51 -45.04
N GLN A 255 -59.92 -82.47 -45.84
CA GLN A 255 -61.01 -82.24 -46.80
C GLN A 255 -62.35 -82.09 -46.08
N LEU A 256 -63.23 -81.21 -46.59
CA LEU A 256 -64.60 -81.07 -46.12
C LEU A 256 -65.38 -82.35 -46.42
N ILE A 257 -65.91 -83.00 -45.38
CA ILE A 257 -66.79 -84.17 -45.53
C ILE A 257 -68.18 -83.66 -45.95
N HIS A 258 -68.73 -84.28 -46.99
CA HIS A 258 -70.12 -84.13 -47.39
C HIS A 258 -70.84 -85.45 -47.10
N LEU A 259 -71.87 -85.48 -46.25
CA LEU A 259 -72.52 -86.73 -45.84
C LEU A 259 -73.52 -87.25 -46.87
N ASN A 260 -73.73 -86.48 -47.96
CA ASN A 260 -74.66 -86.78 -49.07
C ASN A 260 -76.01 -87.28 -48.53
N ALA A 261 -76.57 -86.56 -47.56
CA ALA A 261 -77.75 -86.99 -46.85
C ALA A 261 -79.02 -86.72 -47.67
N GLU A 262 -79.81 -87.78 -47.87
CA GLU A 262 -81.11 -87.74 -48.55
C GLU A 262 -82.23 -87.85 -47.53
N ILE A 263 -83.29 -87.05 -47.69
CA ILE A 263 -84.47 -87.06 -46.82
C ILE A 263 -85.70 -87.53 -47.60
N GLU A 264 -86.31 -88.60 -47.12
CA GLU A 264 -87.58 -89.15 -47.61
C GLU A 264 -88.67 -88.85 -46.58
N GLU A 265 -89.79 -88.27 -47.02
CA GLU A 265 -90.92 -87.94 -46.17
C GLU A 265 -92.07 -88.93 -46.40
N ASN A 266 -92.46 -89.64 -45.35
CA ASN A 266 -93.66 -90.49 -45.32
C ASN A 266 -94.79 -89.79 -44.55
N ASN A 267 -95.99 -90.38 -44.56
CA ASN A 267 -97.15 -89.82 -43.83
C ASN A 267 -96.88 -89.68 -42.32
N ASP A 268 -96.17 -90.65 -41.73
CA ASP A 268 -95.98 -90.72 -40.27
C ASP A 268 -94.58 -90.29 -39.79
N ALA A 269 -93.57 -90.25 -40.67
CA ALA A 269 -92.18 -90.00 -40.29
C ALA A 269 -91.30 -89.48 -41.44
N PHE A 270 -90.15 -88.90 -41.08
CA PHE A 270 -89.03 -88.65 -41.99
C PHE A 270 -88.00 -89.77 -41.89
N ILE A 271 -87.50 -90.22 -43.03
CA ILE A 271 -86.41 -91.19 -43.15
C ILE A 271 -85.23 -90.47 -43.79
N VAL A 272 -84.13 -90.31 -43.06
CA VAL A 272 -82.91 -89.69 -43.58
C VAL A 272 -81.85 -90.76 -43.79
N LYS A 273 -81.28 -90.83 -44.99
CA LYS A 273 -80.18 -91.73 -45.35
C LYS A 273 -78.93 -90.90 -45.61
N ALA A 274 -77.88 -91.08 -44.83
CA ALA A 274 -76.60 -90.39 -45.01
C ALA A 274 -75.47 -91.40 -45.19
N ASN A 275 -74.56 -91.16 -46.13
CA ASN A 275 -73.37 -92.00 -46.31
C ASN A 275 -72.35 -91.62 -45.24
N ILE A 276 -72.10 -92.52 -44.30
CA ILE A 276 -71.15 -92.35 -43.20
C ILE A 276 -70.06 -93.42 -43.34
N PRO A 277 -68.81 -93.06 -43.64
CA PRO A 277 -67.70 -94.00 -43.68
C PRO A 277 -67.60 -94.78 -42.35
N GLU A 278 -67.20 -96.05 -42.44
CA GLU A 278 -67.19 -96.96 -41.29
C GLU A 278 -66.38 -96.44 -40.09
N TYR A 279 -65.27 -95.75 -40.34
CA TYR A 279 -64.40 -95.19 -39.31
C TYR A 279 -64.97 -93.95 -38.60
N GLU A 280 -66.09 -93.37 -39.07
CA GLU A 280 -66.71 -92.20 -38.44
C GLU A 280 -67.92 -92.55 -37.56
N ARG A 281 -68.34 -93.83 -37.52
CA ARG A 281 -69.55 -94.29 -36.82
C ARG A 281 -69.52 -93.96 -35.31
N ASP A 282 -68.38 -94.16 -34.67
CA ASP A 282 -68.24 -94.03 -33.20
C ASP A 282 -68.32 -92.57 -32.71
N GLY A 283 -67.98 -91.61 -33.57
CA GLY A 283 -67.97 -90.18 -33.27
C GLY A 283 -69.26 -89.45 -33.64
N LEU A 284 -70.29 -90.16 -34.11
CA LEU A 284 -71.47 -89.56 -34.71
C LEU A 284 -72.60 -89.31 -33.70
N SER A 285 -73.13 -88.09 -33.72
CA SER A 285 -74.28 -87.64 -32.92
C SER A 285 -75.36 -87.07 -33.84
N VAL A 286 -76.56 -87.62 -33.71
CA VAL A 286 -77.76 -87.18 -34.42
C VAL A 286 -78.70 -86.53 -33.40
N ALA A 287 -79.16 -85.31 -33.69
CA ALA A 287 -80.11 -84.61 -32.84
C ALA A 287 -81.08 -83.76 -33.66
N VAL A 288 -82.33 -83.69 -33.22
CA VAL A 288 -83.27 -82.70 -33.76
C VAL A 288 -83.15 -81.42 -32.93
N LYS A 289 -82.89 -80.29 -33.59
CA LYS A 289 -82.85 -78.96 -32.97
C LYS A 289 -83.84 -78.05 -33.69
N GLY A 290 -84.92 -77.67 -32.99
CA GLY A 290 -86.01 -76.92 -33.62
C GLY A 290 -86.69 -77.75 -34.70
N ASN A 291 -86.67 -77.28 -35.94
CA ASN A 291 -87.25 -77.95 -37.11
C ASN A 291 -86.17 -78.48 -38.08
N GLN A 292 -84.99 -78.83 -37.56
CA GLN A 292 -83.88 -79.35 -38.35
C GLN A 292 -83.31 -80.61 -37.70
N LEU A 293 -82.95 -81.57 -38.54
CA LEU A 293 -82.12 -82.70 -38.18
C LEU A 293 -80.65 -82.27 -38.29
N VAL A 294 -79.90 -82.36 -37.20
CA VAL A 294 -78.46 -82.07 -37.17
C VAL A 294 -77.71 -83.39 -37.04
N ILE A 295 -76.92 -83.71 -38.05
CA ILE A 295 -75.96 -84.82 -38.04
C ILE A 295 -74.60 -84.20 -37.78
N SER A 296 -73.99 -84.53 -36.65
CA SER A 296 -72.68 -84.01 -36.26
C SER A 296 -71.72 -85.16 -36.00
N GLY A 297 -70.48 -85.02 -36.42
CA GLY A 297 -69.44 -86.00 -36.20
C GLY A 297 -68.17 -85.35 -35.66
N ARG A 298 -67.40 -86.13 -34.90
CA ARG A 298 -66.05 -85.78 -34.50
C ARG A 298 -65.11 -86.87 -35.00
N ARG A 299 -64.10 -86.48 -35.77
CA ARG A 299 -62.99 -87.35 -36.14
C ARG A 299 -61.71 -86.88 -35.48
N ARG A 300 -60.87 -87.84 -35.13
CA ARG A 300 -59.56 -87.63 -34.52
C ARG A 300 -58.54 -88.37 -35.36
N ASN A 301 -57.50 -87.66 -35.79
CA ASN A 301 -56.31 -88.28 -36.35
C ASN A 301 -55.18 -88.14 -35.32
N GLU A 302 -54.62 -89.27 -34.89
CA GLU A 302 -53.45 -89.32 -34.02
C GLU A 302 -52.27 -89.82 -34.84
N GLU A 303 -51.33 -88.93 -35.13
CA GLU A 303 -50.05 -89.33 -35.69
C GLU A 303 -49.04 -89.47 -34.54
N LYS A 304 -48.45 -90.65 -34.42
CA LYS A 304 -47.33 -90.92 -33.51
C LYS A 304 -46.08 -91.14 -34.34
N LEU A 305 -45.08 -90.29 -34.13
CA LEU A 305 -43.77 -90.47 -34.72
C LEU A 305 -42.78 -90.86 -33.60
N GLU A 306 -42.25 -92.07 -33.69
CA GLU A 306 -41.21 -92.56 -32.78
C GLU A 306 -39.84 -92.18 -33.36
N LEU A 307 -39.20 -91.15 -32.81
CA LEU A 307 -37.89 -90.69 -33.30
C LEU A 307 -36.74 -91.42 -32.62
N SER A 308 -36.91 -91.81 -31.36
CA SER A 308 -35.96 -92.60 -30.57
C SER A 308 -36.65 -93.23 -29.35
N PRO A 309 -36.06 -94.23 -28.67
CA PRO A 309 -36.69 -94.89 -27.51
C PRO A 309 -37.09 -93.93 -26.37
N GLU A 310 -36.50 -92.74 -26.31
CA GLU A 310 -36.74 -91.72 -25.28
C GLU A 310 -37.50 -90.48 -25.81
N HIS A 311 -37.84 -90.43 -27.10
CA HIS A 311 -38.52 -89.27 -27.69
C HIS A 311 -39.61 -89.67 -28.68
N ASN A 312 -40.86 -89.62 -28.18
CA ASN A 312 -42.07 -89.81 -28.96
C ASN A 312 -42.81 -88.48 -29.08
N ILE A 313 -43.05 -88.04 -30.32
CA ILE A 313 -43.88 -86.87 -30.60
C ILE A 313 -45.23 -87.38 -31.13
N SER A 314 -46.30 -87.11 -30.39
CA SER A 314 -47.67 -87.38 -30.83
C SER A 314 -48.39 -86.08 -31.18
N THR A 315 -48.92 -85.99 -32.40
CA THR A 315 -49.80 -84.89 -32.79
C THR A 315 -51.21 -85.44 -32.95
N ALA A 316 -52.18 -84.81 -32.28
CA ALA A 316 -53.59 -85.14 -32.43
C ALA A 316 -54.33 -83.98 -33.11
N SER A 317 -54.88 -84.23 -34.28
CA SER A 317 -55.77 -83.31 -34.98
C SER A 317 -57.22 -83.73 -34.75
N TYR A 318 -58.06 -82.76 -34.39
CA TYR A 318 -59.49 -82.96 -34.18
C TYR A 318 -60.26 -82.15 -35.21
N GLN A 319 -61.18 -82.78 -35.90
CA GLN A 319 -62.11 -82.08 -36.77
C GLN A 319 -63.54 -82.47 -36.42
N SER A 320 -64.40 -81.47 -36.31
CA SER A 320 -65.83 -81.66 -36.18
C SER A 320 -66.52 -81.21 -37.44
N PHE A 321 -67.42 -82.03 -37.96
CA PHE A 321 -68.33 -81.65 -39.03
C PHE A 321 -69.76 -81.66 -38.51
N SER A 322 -70.62 -80.85 -39.12
CA SER A 322 -72.03 -80.79 -38.80
C SER A 322 -72.81 -80.44 -40.05
N GLU A 323 -73.72 -81.32 -40.44
CA GLU A 323 -74.67 -81.10 -41.52
C GLU A 323 -76.06 -80.93 -40.92
N SER A 324 -76.80 -79.92 -41.36
CA SER A 324 -78.14 -79.62 -40.85
C SER A 324 -79.14 -79.72 -41.99
N LEU A 325 -80.12 -80.60 -41.84
CA LEU A 325 -81.16 -80.89 -42.82
C LEU A 325 -82.48 -80.31 -42.33
N PRO A 326 -83.14 -79.44 -43.11
CA PRO A 326 -84.42 -78.88 -42.72
C PRO A 326 -85.53 -79.94 -42.77
N LEU A 327 -86.39 -79.94 -41.76
CA LEU A 327 -87.61 -80.76 -41.72
C LEU A 327 -88.80 -79.87 -42.07
N THR A 328 -89.74 -80.36 -42.87
CA THR A 328 -90.91 -79.58 -43.33
C THR A 328 -92.01 -79.48 -42.27
N GLN A 329 -92.06 -80.44 -41.33
CA GLN A 329 -93.11 -80.58 -40.33
C GLN A 329 -92.52 -80.78 -38.93
N PRO A 330 -93.22 -80.35 -37.86
CA PRO A 330 -92.77 -80.59 -36.49
C PRO A 330 -92.68 -82.10 -36.22
N VAL A 331 -91.59 -82.52 -35.58
CA VAL A 331 -91.30 -83.92 -35.28
C VAL A 331 -91.14 -84.16 -33.78
N ASN A 332 -91.31 -85.41 -33.36
CA ASN A 332 -91.01 -85.83 -32.00
C ASN A 332 -89.57 -86.35 -31.89
N GLY A 333 -88.61 -85.45 -31.68
CA GLY A 333 -87.19 -85.80 -31.58
C GLY A 333 -86.83 -86.77 -30.45
N LYS A 334 -87.70 -86.97 -29.44
CA LYS A 334 -87.47 -87.95 -28.36
C LYS A 334 -87.63 -89.40 -28.82
N LEU A 335 -88.36 -89.61 -29.92
CA LEU A 335 -88.62 -90.93 -30.51
C LEU A 335 -87.75 -91.17 -31.75
N LEU A 336 -86.69 -90.38 -31.94
CA LEU A 336 -85.74 -90.58 -33.02
C LEU A 336 -85.02 -91.92 -32.82
N THR A 337 -85.03 -92.74 -33.86
CA THR A 337 -84.21 -93.95 -33.94
C THR A 337 -83.19 -93.82 -35.07
N ARG A 338 -82.07 -94.49 -34.92
CA ARG A 338 -81.01 -94.54 -35.94
C ARG A 338 -80.49 -95.95 -36.05
N GLU A 339 -80.26 -96.39 -37.27
CA GLU A 339 -79.70 -97.70 -37.59
C GLU A 339 -78.62 -97.53 -38.67
N PHE A 340 -77.64 -98.43 -38.67
CA PHE A 340 -76.62 -98.46 -39.70
C PHE A 340 -76.88 -99.64 -40.62
N GLU A 341 -77.12 -99.35 -41.89
CA GLU A 341 -77.24 -100.33 -42.97
C GLU A 341 -75.99 -100.24 -43.83
N GLY A 342 -74.94 -100.99 -43.48
CA GLY A 342 -73.65 -100.91 -44.16
C GLY A 342 -72.97 -99.55 -43.92
N ASP A 343 -72.63 -98.83 -44.97
CA ASP A 343 -72.05 -97.48 -44.94
C ASP A 343 -73.10 -96.37 -44.85
N LYS A 344 -74.39 -96.71 -44.69
CA LYS A 344 -75.48 -95.75 -44.60
C LYS A 344 -76.04 -95.67 -43.19
N LEU A 345 -76.13 -94.44 -42.68
CA LEU A 345 -76.91 -94.13 -41.50
C LEU A 345 -78.35 -93.86 -41.92
N VAL A 346 -79.28 -94.67 -41.43
CA VAL A 346 -80.71 -94.49 -41.61
C VAL A 346 -81.29 -93.93 -40.31
N ILE A 347 -81.82 -92.71 -40.36
CA ILE A 347 -82.44 -92.03 -39.23
C ILE A 347 -83.95 -91.99 -39.46
N TYR A 348 -84.71 -92.49 -38.50
CA TYR A 348 -86.16 -92.45 -38.54
C TYR A 348 -86.67 -91.44 -37.50
N ILE A 349 -87.46 -90.46 -37.97
CA ILE A 349 -87.95 -89.35 -37.15
C ILE A 349 -89.47 -89.24 -37.28
N PRO A 350 -90.25 -89.65 -36.26
CA PRO A 350 -91.70 -89.59 -36.32
C PRO A 350 -92.22 -88.15 -36.25
N LYS A 351 -93.25 -87.85 -37.03
CA LYS A 351 -93.94 -86.55 -37.05
C LYS A 351 -94.73 -86.35 -35.76
N ALA A 352 -94.85 -85.09 -35.30
CA ALA A 352 -95.58 -84.75 -34.09
C ALA A 352 -97.10 -84.98 -34.31
N GLY A 353 -97.64 -86.04 -33.71
CA GLY A 353 -99.05 -86.43 -33.84
C GLY A 353 -99.30 -87.80 -34.47
N ALA A 354 -98.28 -88.50 -34.94
CA ALA A 354 -98.40 -89.89 -35.38
C ALA A 354 -98.82 -90.80 -34.21
N ARG A 355 -99.81 -91.68 -34.45
CA ARG A 355 -100.32 -92.61 -33.42
C ARG A 355 -99.23 -93.61 -33.02
N ASN A 356 -98.91 -93.62 -31.72
CA ASN A 356 -97.87 -94.42 -31.06
C ASN A 356 -97.75 -95.84 -31.64
N ASN A 357 -96.74 -96.06 -32.48
CA ASN A 357 -96.24 -97.40 -32.76
C ASN A 357 -95.06 -97.65 -31.80
N THR A 358 -95.15 -98.73 -31.02
CA THR A 358 -94.19 -99.15 -30.01
C THR A 358 -92.79 -99.29 -30.59
N TYR A 359 -91.92 -98.31 -30.32
CA TYR A 359 -90.48 -98.43 -30.56
C TYR A 359 -89.70 -97.97 -29.34
N ASN A 360 -88.66 -98.75 -29.00
CA ASN A 360 -87.79 -98.54 -27.86
C ASN A 360 -87.03 -97.21 -28.03
N PRO A 361 -87.21 -96.21 -27.14
CA PRO A 361 -86.43 -94.99 -27.20
C PRO A 361 -84.94 -95.32 -26.96
N PHE A 362 -84.08 -94.76 -27.81
CA PHE A 362 -82.63 -94.87 -27.70
C PHE A 362 -82.14 -94.30 -26.37
N LYS A 363 -81.52 -95.13 -25.53
CA LYS A 363 -80.76 -94.66 -24.36
C LYS A 363 -79.42 -94.14 -24.85
N LYS A 364 -79.19 -92.84 -24.69
CA LYS A 364 -77.89 -92.21 -24.92
C LYS A 364 -76.85 -92.94 -24.06
N ALA A 365 -75.80 -93.47 -24.67
CA ALA A 365 -74.65 -93.96 -23.91
C ALA A 365 -74.02 -92.76 -23.19
N ASP A 366 -73.88 -92.87 -21.87
CA ASP A 366 -73.18 -91.87 -21.07
C ASP A 366 -71.72 -91.85 -21.51
N LEU A 367 -71.37 -90.88 -22.36
CA LEU A 367 -69.99 -90.62 -22.72
C LEU A 367 -69.27 -90.11 -21.47
N GLU A 368 -68.32 -90.90 -21.00
CA GLU A 368 -67.48 -90.56 -19.85
C GLU A 368 -66.76 -89.24 -20.13
N HIS A 369 -67.13 -88.19 -19.41
CA HIS A 369 -66.46 -86.90 -19.51
C HIS A 369 -65.07 -87.02 -18.87
N VAL A 370 -64.07 -87.43 -19.65
CA VAL A 370 -62.67 -87.34 -19.26
C VAL A 370 -62.31 -85.86 -19.18
N LEU A 371 -62.40 -85.28 -17.99
CA LEU A 371 -61.89 -83.94 -17.71
C LEU A 371 -60.37 -83.98 -17.90
N ALA A 372 -59.87 -83.40 -18.98
CA ALA A 372 -58.45 -83.22 -19.20
C ALA A 372 -57.87 -82.46 -18.00
N GLN A 373 -56.95 -83.09 -17.26
CA GLN A 373 -56.26 -82.45 -16.14
C GLN A 373 -55.45 -81.26 -16.67
N LYS A 374 -55.48 -80.15 -15.94
CA LYS A 374 -54.69 -78.96 -16.26
C LYS A 374 -53.20 -79.34 -16.25
N PRO A 375 -52.43 -79.02 -17.30
CA PRO A 375 -51.00 -79.31 -17.31
C PRO A 375 -50.30 -78.52 -16.19
N ASP A 376 -49.46 -79.22 -15.43
CA ASP A 376 -48.71 -78.66 -14.30
C ASP A 376 -47.48 -77.92 -14.86
N PHE A 377 -47.45 -76.59 -14.72
CA PHE A 377 -46.34 -75.79 -15.21
C PHE A 377 -45.18 -75.80 -14.20
N PRO A 378 -43.92 -76.05 -14.64
CA PRO A 378 -42.77 -76.07 -13.73
C PRO A 378 -42.54 -74.68 -13.13
N LYS A 379 -42.35 -74.64 -11.80
CA LYS A 379 -42.22 -73.41 -10.99
C LYS A 379 -40.97 -72.56 -11.27
N ASN A 380 -40.12 -72.97 -12.21
CA ASN A 380 -38.82 -72.35 -12.47
C ASN A 380 -38.76 -71.63 -13.82
N LEU A 381 -39.78 -70.86 -14.17
CA LEU A 381 -39.65 -69.88 -15.25
C LEU A 381 -38.86 -68.68 -14.72
N PRO A 382 -37.68 -68.35 -15.28
CA PRO A 382 -36.88 -67.23 -14.82
C PRO A 382 -37.63 -65.91 -15.07
N ILE A 383 -38.02 -65.24 -13.99
CA ILE A 383 -38.59 -63.90 -14.04
C ILE A 383 -37.43 -62.94 -14.37
N SER A 384 -37.42 -62.37 -15.57
CA SER A 384 -36.39 -61.42 -15.99
C SER A 384 -36.51 -60.10 -15.21
N HIS A 385 -35.81 -59.99 -14.09
CA HIS A 385 -35.58 -58.73 -13.37
C HIS A 385 -34.42 -57.96 -14.03
N SER A 386 -34.65 -57.36 -15.19
CA SER A 386 -33.71 -56.39 -15.74
C SER A 386 -34.48 -55.31 -16.47
N LEU A 387 -34.83 -54.21 -15.77
CA LEU A 387 -35.12 -52.88 -16.35
C LEU A 387 -35.44 -51.78 -15.30
N LEU A 388 -34.83 -51.80 -14.10
CA LEU A 388 -34.96 -50.69 -13.15
C LEU A 388 -33.60 -50.41 -12.48
N LYS A 389 -32.72 -49.68 -13.18
CA LYS A 389 -31.68 -48.87 -12.53
C LYS A 389 -32.09 -47.41 -12.64
N LYS A 390 -32.46 -46.84 -11.49
CA LYS A 390 -32.68 -45.42 -11.25
C LYS A 390 -31.36 -44.80 -10.77
N ASP A 391 -31.07 -43.63 -11.34
CA ASP A 391 -30.47 -42.44 -10.72
C ASP A 391 -29.06 -42.57 -10.10
N GLU A 392 -28.04 -42.23 -10.89
CA GLU A 392 -26.77 -41.66 -10.40
C GLU A 392 -26.90 -40.12 -10.35
N PRO A 393 -26.48 -39.45 -9.27
CA PRO A 393 -26.38 -37.99 -9.26
C PRO A 393 -25.05 -37.54 -9.88
N LEU A 394 -25.13 -36.55 -10.77
CA LEU A 394 -23.97 -35.82 -11.28
C LEU A 394 -23.31 -35.01 -10.16
N THR A 395 -22.03 -35.22 -9.95
CA THR A 395 -21.09 -34.27 -9.32
C THR A 395 -19.80 -34.23 -10.11
#